data_AF-A0A2V6CFA7-F1
#
_entry.id   AF-A0A2V6CFA7-F1
#
_cell.length_a   1.000
_cell.length_b   1.000
_cell.length_c   1.000
_cell.angle_alpha   90.00
_cell.angle_beta   90.00
_cell.angle_gamma   90.00
#
_symmetry.space_group_name_H-M   'P 1'
#
loop_
_entity.id
_entity.type
_entity.pdbx_description
1 polymer ?
#
loop_
_entity_poly.entity_id
_entity_poly.type
_entity_poly.pdbx_seq_one_letter_code
_entity_poly.pdbx_strand_id
1 'polypeptide(L)'
;MSNVHFVIGRDTTQQARAIVAVAAKFLADPHCERLGILFSGPGTLPRLVATFLESAGIAHNDGIAHLAPGAFDDDAWRAWLELQRTPRLKPLFRFLRAIDDRIFDGLLVLQIEETLRRAYDNILIDDIELLRDYCANGSDLKHGNAVARELEKIQLLPENASLTEFLAYTRTIFSKLRWKEHWNELERLSRNWSDRLATDFSKTSYLRWLRELLGAPTLERDYVCERAGSTLVAFDFCRFE
;
A
#
# COMPACT_ATOMS: atom_id res chain seq x y z
N MET A 1 -30.22 25.65 -18.01
CA MET A 1 -31.37 24.74 -18.24
C MET A 1 -30.84 23.31 -18.18
N SER A 2 -31.41 22.46 -17.33
CA SER A 2 -30.98 21.07 -17.20
C SER A 2 -31.50 20.25 -18.39
N ASN A 3 -30.65 19.99 -19.39
CA ASN A 3 -31.01 19.14 -20.54
C ASN A 3 -30.95 17.67 -20.12
N VAL A 4 -32.12 17.08 -19.85
CA VAL A 4 -32.23 15.65 -19.54
C VAL A 4 -32.53 14.90 -20.84
N HIS A 5 -31.64 13.98 -21.21
CA HIS A 5 -31.81 13.09 -22.35
C HIS A 5 -32.11 11.67 -21.86
N PHE A 6 -33.25 11.12 -22.28
CA PHE A 6 -33.58 9.71 -22.05
C PHE A 6 -33.35 8.93 -23.33
N VAL A 7 -32.50 7.90 -23.25
CA VAL A 7 -32.21 7.02 -24.38
C VAL A 7 -32.41 5.57 -23.98
N ILE A 8 -33.12 4.82 -24.82
CA ILE A 8 -33.48 3.42 -24.58
C ILE A 8 -32.93 2.60 -25.74
N GLY A 9 -32.10 1.61 -25.44
CA GLY A 9 -31.63 0.59 -26.40
C GLY A 9 -32.47 -0.67 -26.32
N ARG A 10 -32.60 -1.42 -27.42
CA ARG A 10 -33.29 -2.73 -27.41
C ARG A 10 -32.46 -3.84 -26.73
N ASP A 11 -31.15 -3.67 -26.70
CA ASP A 11 -30.18 -4.58 -26.11
C ASP A 11 -29.01 -3.78 -25.50
N THR A 12 -28.14 -4.46 -24.75
CA THR A 12 -27.00 -3.85 -24.06
C THR A 12 -26.02 -3.18 -25.03
N THR A 13 -25.88 -3.68 -26.26
CA THR A 13 -24.98 -3.11 -27.28
C THR A 13 -25.53 -1.80 -27.83
N GLN A 14 -26.83 -1.74 -28.14
CA GLN A 14 -27.51 -0.51 -28.56
C GLN A 14 -27.51 0.52 -27.44
N GLN A 15 -27.72 0.09 -26.20
CA GLN A 15 -27.65 0.96 -25.04
C GLN A 15 -26.24 1.54 -24.86
N ALA A 16 -25.19 0.73 -25.02
CA ALA A 16 -23.82 1.21 -24.97
C ALA A 16 -23.52 2.23 -26.08
N ARG A 17 -23.92 1.95 -27.33
CA ARG A 17 -23.75 2.89 -28.45
C ARG A 17 -24.49 4.20 -28.24
N ALA A 18 -25.70 4.14 -27.70
CA ALA A 18 -26.48 5.32 -27.35
C ALA A 18 -25.75 6.19 -26.30
N ILE A 19 -25.22 5.57 -25.24
CA ILE A 19 -24.44 6.26 -24.21
C ILE A 19 -23.22 6.94 -24.83
N VAL A 20 -22.46 6.24 -25.68
CA VAL A 20 -21.27 6.81 -26.35
C VAL A 20 -21.63 7.95 -27.29
N ALA A 21 -22.72 7.84 -28.06
CA ALA A 21 -23.17 8.91 -28.95
C ALA A 21 -23.58 10.17 -28.18
N VAL A 22 -24.27 10.01 -27.04
CA VAL A 22 -24.62 11.12 -26.15
C VAL A 22 -23.36 11.72 -25.53
N ALA A 23 -22.42 10.89 -25.08
CA ALA A 23 -21.15 11.34 -24.52
C ALA A 23 -20.35 12.17 -25.53
N ALA A 24 -20.22 11.69 -26.77
CA ALA A 24 -19.56 12.43 -27.84
C ALA A 24 -20.23 13.78 -28.13
N LYS A 25 -21.57 13.84 -28.08
CA LYS A 25 -22.31 15.10 -28.24
C LYS A 25 -21.99 16.11 -27.12
N PHE A 26 -21.86 15.66 -25.88
CA PHE A 26 -21.48 16.54 -24.76
C PHE A 26 -20.02 16.98 -24.84
N LEU A 27 -19.12 16.08 -25.23
CA LEU A 27 -17.69 16.40 -25.41
C LEU A 27 -17.44 17.36 -26.59
N ALA A 28 -18.36 17.44 -27.55
CA ALA A 28 -18.29 18.41 -28.63
C ALA A 28 -18.70 19.85 -28.20
N ASP A 29 -19.27 20.02 -27.00
CA ASP A 29 -19.58 21.34 -26.45
C ASP A 29 -18.31 22.01 -25.89
N PRO A 30 -17.92 23.21 -26.37
CA PRO A 30 -16.73 23.92 -25.87
C PRO A 30 -16.75 24.24 -24.37
N HIS A 31 -17.91 24.21 -23.73
CA HIS A 31 -18.05 24.44 -22.29
C HIS A 31 -17.97 23.14 -21.45
N CYS A 32 -17.80 21.98 -22.09
CA CYS A 32 -17.68 20.70 -21.40
C CYS A 32 -16.21 20.36 -21.10
N GLU A 33 -15.75 20.70 -19.89
CA GLU A 33 -14.40 20.33 -19.43
C GLU A 33 -14.30 18.87 -18.97
N ARG A 34 -15.41 18.30 -18.47
CA ARG A 34 -15.43 16.96 -17.90
C ARG A 34 -16.79 16.28 -18.07
N LEU A 35 -16.75 15.01 -18.45
CA LEU A 35 -17.92 14.15 -18.53
C LEU A 35 -17.75 12.91 -17.64
N GLY A 36 -18.74 12.63 -16.80
CA GLY A 36 -18.80 11.41 -16.00
C GLY A 36 -19.93 10.50 -16.47
N ILE A 37 -19.65 9.21 -16.64
CA ILE A 37 -20.65 8.19 -16.96
C ILE A 37 -20.76 7.25 -15.75
N LEU A 38 -21.94 7.23 -15.11
CA LEU A 38 -22.18 6.43 -13.91
C LEU A 38 -23.03 5.20 -14.25
N PHE A 39 -22.60 4.04 -13.75
CA PHE A 39 -23.33 2.78 -13.86
C PHE A 39 -23.77 2.30 -12.48
N SER A 40 -24.87 1.56 -12.40
CA SER A 40 -25.43 1.02 -11.15
C SER A 40 -24.60 -0.12 -10.55
N GLY A 41 -23.67 -0.72 -11.30
CA GLY A 41 -22.80 -1.79 -10.85
C GLY A 41 -21.90 -2.34 -11.96
N PRO A 42 -20.98 -3.26 -11.63
CA PRO A 42 -20.15 -3.92 -12.63
C PRO A 42 -21.00 -4.80 -13.56
N GLY A 43 -20.65 -4.85 -14.85
CA GLY A 43 -21.38 -5.65 -15.82
C GLY A 43 -20.93 -5.45 -17.26
N THR A 44 -21.66 -6.08 -18.19
CA THR A 44 -21.35 -6.04 -19.63
C THR A 44 -21.51 -4.64 -20.24
N LEU A 45 -22.43 -3.83 -19.71
CA LEU A 45 -22.70 -2.49 -20.22
C LEU A 45 -21.51 -1.52 -20.04
N PRO A 46 -20.91 -1.35 -18.84
CA PRO A 46 -19.70 -0.55 -18.67
C PRO A 46 -18.55 -0.96 -19.61
N ARG A 47 -18.33 -2.27 -19.76
CA ARG A 47 -17.30 -2.83 -20.66
C ARG A 47 -17.53 -2.44 -22.12
N LEU A 48 -18.76 -2.63 -22.60
CA LEU A 48 -19.11 -2.28 -23.98
C LEU A 48 -19.02 -0.77 -24.23
N VAL A 49 -19.36 0.06 -23.24
CA VAL A 49 -19.20 1.52 -23.35
C VAL A 49 -17.72 1.88 -23.46
N ALA A 50 -16.85 1.32 -22.62
CA ALA A 50 -15.41 1.53 -22.70
C ALA A 50 -14.84 1.14 -24.06
N THR A 51 -15.15 -0.08 -24.54
CA THR A 51 -14.72 -0.54 -25.87
C THR A 51 -15.21 0.38 -26.99
N PHE A 52 -16.44 0.89 -26.91
CA PHE A 52 -16.94 1.79 -27.94
C PHE A 52 -16.34 3.20 -27.86
N LEU A 53 -16.05 3.72 -26.67
CA LEU A 53 -15.31 4.98 -26.51
C LEU A 53 -13.89 4.85 -27.10
N GLU A 54 -13.21 3.73 -26.82
CA GLU A 54 -11.90 3.42 -27.39
C GLU A 54 -11.96 3.36 -28.93
N SER A 55 -12.93 2.61 -29.47
CA SER A 55 -13.11 2.48 -30.92
C SER A 55 -13.44 3.82 -31.62
N ALA A 56 -14.01 4.77 -30.88
CA ALA A 56 -14.31 6.12 -31.36
C ALA A 56 -13.13 7.10 -31.18
N GLY A 57 -11.99 6.64 -30.65
CA GLY A 57 -10.82 7.47 -30.37
C GLY A 57 -11.03 8.44 -29.21
N ILE A 58 -12.02 8.20 -28.35
CA ILE A 58 -12.33 9.08 -27.21
C ILE A 58 -11.51 8.61 -26.00
N ALA A 59 -10.58 9.45 -25.55
CA ALA A 59 -9.80 9.19 -24.35
C ALA A 59 -10.75 9.12 -23.14
N HIS A 60 -10.67 8.03 -22.38
CA HIS A 60 -11.55 7.82 -21.24
C HIS A 60 -10.85 7.01 -20.15
N ASN A 61 -11.30 7.20 -18.91
CA ASN A 61 -10.93 6.39 -17.77
C ASN A 61 -12.10 5.46 -17.45
N ASP A 62 -11.96 4.18 -17.77
CA ASP A 62 -13.01 3.17 -17.68
C ASP A 62 -13.17 2.58 -16.27
N GLY A 63 -12.18 2.77 -15.39
CA GLY A 63 -12.20 2.21 -14.03
C GLY A 63 -12.23 0.67 -14.00
N ILE A 64 -12.07 0.00 -15.15
CA ILE A 64 -11.99 -1.47 -15.29
C ILE A 64 -10.52 -1.86 -15.17
N ALA A 65 -9.93 -1.52 -14.03
CA ALA A 65 -8.64 -2.04 -13.66
C ALA A 65 -8.83 -2.93 -12.43
N HIS A 66 -8.10 -4.03 -12.41
CA HIS A 66 -8.10 -4.90 -11.25
C HIS A 66 -7.31 -4.20 -10.13
N LEU A 67 -7.78 -4.35 -8.89
CA LEU A 67 -7.06 -3.87 -7.73
C LEU A 67 -5.82 -4.75 -7.57
N ALA A 68 -4.66 -4.26 -8.01
CA ALA A 68 -3.38 -4.84 -7.66
C ALA A 68 -2.94 -4.32 -6.29
N PRO A 69 -2.15 -5.10 -5.53
CA PRO A 69 -1.42 -4.56 -4.39
C PRO A 69 -0.68 -3.30 -4.83
N GLY A 70 -0.78 -2.23 -4.03
CA GLY A 70 -0.03 -1.00 -4.31
C GLY A 70 1.47 -1.31 -4.44
N ALA A 71 2.21 -0.46 -5.15
CA ALA A 71 3.65 -0.67 -5.39
C ALA A 71 4.49 -0.88 -4.10
N PHE A 72 3.95 -0.47 -2.94
CA PHE A 72 4.57 -0.58 -1.63
C PHE A 72 3.93 -1.63 -0.71
N ASP A 73 2.88 -2.33 -1.18
CA ASP A 73 2.12 -3.32 -0.41
C ASP A 73 2.68 -4.75 -0.56
N ASP A 74 3.97 -4.88 -0.25
CA ASP A 74 4.68 -6.17 -0.24
C ASP A 74 4.52 -6.93 1.10
N ASP A 75 5.03 -8.16 1.15
CA ASP A 75 4.93 -9.01 2.33
C ASP A 75 5.73 -8.45 3.52
N ALA A 76 6.85 -7.79 3.27
CA ALA A 76 7.70 -7.20 4.33
C ALA A 76 7.00 -6.01 4.98
N TRP A 77 6.35 -5.17 4.17
CA TRP A 77 5.50 -4.06 4.58
C TRP A 77 4.36 -4.51 5.48
N ARG A 78 3.60 -5.51 5.02
CA ARG A 78 2.46 -6.07 5.78
C ARG A 78 2.92 -6.69 7.10
N ALA A 79 4.03 -7.43 7.08
CA ALA A 79 4.59 -8.04 8.26
C ALA A 79 5.07 -7.00 9.28
N TRP A 80 5.69 -5.91 8.82
CA TRP A 80 6.09 -4.80 9.68
C TRP A 80 4.89 -4.09 10.31
N LEU A 81 3.84 -3.80 9.54
CA LEU A 81 2.62 -3.20 10.07
C LEU A 81 1.96 -4.08 11.14
N GLU A 82 1.94 -5.40 10.95
CA GLU A 82 1.42 -6.34 11.93
C GLU A 82 2.29 -6.38 13.20
N LEU A 83 3.62 -6.41 13.05
CA LEU A 83 4.57 -6.37 14.15
C LEU A 83 4.41 -5.11 15.01
N GLN A 84 4.26 -3.94 14.39
CA GLN A 84 4.06 -2.69 15.13
C GLN A 84 2.73 -2.66 15.89
N ARG A 85 1.68 -3.31 15.36
CA ARG A 85 0.37 -3.42 16.03
C ARG A 85 0.39 -4.44 17.16
N THR A 86 1.16 -5.51 17.00
CA THR A 86 1.17 -6.63 17.92
C THR A 86 2.62 -7.14 18.06
N PRO A 87 3.40 -6.57 19.00
CA PRO A 87 4.82 -6.88 19.16
C PRO A 87 5.01 -8.22 19.86
N ARG A 88 4.64 -9.30 19.15
CA ARG A 88 4.68 -10.69 19.65
C ARG A 88 5.55 -11.58 18.75
N LEU A 89 5.91 -12.73 19.28
CA LEU A 89 6.77 -13.71 18.61
C LEU A 89 6.32 -14.10 17.20
N LYS A 90 5.02 -14.35 16.99
CA LYS A 90 4.50 -14.80 15.68
C LYS A 90 4.60 -13.72 14.59
N PRO A 91 4.11 -12.47 14.80
CA PRO A 91 4.37 -11.36 13.89
C PRO A 91 5.86 -11.11 13.64
N LEU A 92 6.69 -11.24 14.67
CA LEU A 92 8.14 -11.10 14.54
C LEU A 92 8.72 -12.12 13.56
N PHE A 93 8.40 -13.41 13.69
CA PHE A 93 8.89 -14.44 12.77
C PHE A 93 8.41 -14.20 11.33
N ARG A 94 7.17 -13.73 11.14
CA ARG A 94 6.69 -13.35 9.81
C ARG A 94 7.53 -12.21 9.23
N PHE A 95 7.84 -11.20 10.04
CA PHE A 95 8.70 -10.08 9.64
C PHE A 95 10.12 -10.53 9.32
N LEU A 96 10.76 -11.33 10.18
CA LEU A 96 12.12 -11.84 9.98
C LEU A 96 12.28 -12.62 8.68
N ARG A 97 11.24 -13.36 8.26
CA ARG A 97 11.25 -14.15 7.01
C ARG A 97 10.99 -13.30 5.76
N ALA A 98 10.38 -12.13 5.92
CA ALA A 98 10.01 -11.27 4.81
C ALA A 98 11.08 -10.20 4.50
N ILE A 99 11.98 -9.91 5.44
CA ILE A 99 13.05 -8.93 5.27
C ILE A 99 14.35 -9.54 4.75
N ASP A 100 15.18 -8.70 4.13
CA ASP A 100 16.53 -9.03 3.68
C ASP A 100 17.43 -9.37 4.89
N ASP A 101 18.21 -10.43 4.79
CA ASP A 101 19.09 -10.94 5.84
C ASP A 101 20.23 -9.97 6.19
N ARG A 102 20.50 -9.00 5.31
CA ARG A 102 21.52 -7.94 5.48
C ARG A 102 21.26 -6.97 6.63
N ILE A 103 20.10 -7.03 7.29
CA ILE A 103 19.80 -6.21 8.48
C ILE A 103 20.55 -6.76 9.72
N PHE A 104 20.82 -8.07 9.74
CA PHE A 104 21.42 -8.73 10.89
C PHE A 104 22.93 -8.94 10.68
N ASP A 105 23.73 -8.72 11.74
CA ASP A 105 25.20 -8.78 11.63
C ASP A 105 25.70 -10.23 11.68
N GLY A 106 25.43 -10.98 10.60
CA GLY A 106 25.93 -12.34 10.41
C GLY A 106 25.18 -13.44 11.17
N LEU A 107 24.11 -13.10 11.90
CA LEU A 107 23.19 -14.11 12.47
C LEU A 107 22.17 -14.53 11.42
N LEU A 108 22.01 -15.84 11.22
CA LEU A 108 20.97 -16.36 10.34
C LEU A 108 19.60 -16.19 11.00
N VAL A 109 18.57 -15.86 10.22
CA VAL A 109 17.18 -15.76 10.69
C VAL A 109 16.75 -17.02 11.45
N LEU A 110 17.15 -18.21 10.99
CA LEU A 110 16.88 -19.46 11.67
C LEU A 110 17.45 -19.50 13.10
N GLN A 111 18.66 -18.97 13.31
CA GLN A 111 19.29 -18.93 14.64
C GLN A 111 18.54 -17.96 15.57
N ILE A 112 18.06 -16.83 15.04
CA ILE A 112 17.22 -15.88 15.77
C ILE A 112 15.91 -16.57 16.20
N GLU A 113 15.23 -17.25 15.27
CA GLU A 113 13.96 -17.94 15.55
C GLU A 113 14.11 -19.06 16.59
N GLU A 114 15.16 -19.88 16.47
CA GLU A 114 15.43 -20.98 17.40
C GLU A 114 15.71 -20.47 18.82
N THR A 115 16.57 -19.44 18.95
CA THR A 115 16.89 -18.86 20.26
C THR A 115 15.66 -18.22 20.89
N LEU A 116 14.84 -17.50 20.12
CA LEU A 116 13.61 -16.89 20.66
C LEU A 116 12.55 -17.92 21.02
N ARG A 117 12.46 -19.04 20.29
CA ARG A 117 11.56 -20.14 20.67
C ARG A 117 11.97 -20.76 22.00
N ARG A 118 13.28 -20.99 22.20
CA ARG A 118 13.79 -21.48 23.50
C ARG A 118 13.55 -20.48 24.63
N ALA A 119 13.74 -19.18 24.37
CA ALA A 119 13.42 -18.14 25.33
C ALA A 119 11.94 -18.19 25.72
N TYR A 120 11.06 -18.26 24.73
CA TYR A 120 9.61 -18.40 24.94
C TYR A 120 9.27 -19.67 25.74
N ASP A 121 9.87 -20.82 25.43
CA ASP A 121 9.61 -22.07 26.14
C ASP A 121 10.02 -21.99 27.63
N ASN A 122 11.00 -21.15 27.96
CA ASN A 122 11.46 -20.95 29.35
C ASN A 122 10.58 -19.96 30.14
N ILE A 123 10.11 -18.87 29.52
CA ILE A 123 9.40 -17.79 30.22
C ILE A 123 7.88 -17.78 29.97
N LEU A 124 7.41 -18.50 28.96
CA LEU A 124 6.01 -18.59 28.51
C LEU A 124 5.34 -17.24 28.21
N ILE A 125 6.14 -16.23 27.87
CA ILE A 125 5.72 -14.87 27.53
C ILE A 125 6.12 -14.58 26.09
N ASP A 126 5.16 -14.14 25.28
CA ASP A 126 5.33 -13.91 23.84
C ASP A 126 5.68 -12.46 23.45
N ASP A 127 5.84 -11.59 24.44
CA ASP A 127 6.20 -10.18 24.27
C ASP A 127 7.68 -10.01 23.87
N ILE A 128 7.92 -9.24 22.81
CA ILE A 128 9.27 -9.09 22.22
C ILE A 128 10.23 -8.34 23.13
N GLU A 129 9.77 -7.33 23.87
CA GLU A 129 10.65 -6.56 24.76
C GLU A 129 11.12 -7.45 25.93
N LEU A 130 10.19 -8.20 26.52
CA LEU A 130 10.51 -9.15 27.59
C LEU A 130 11.40 -10.30 27.11
N LEU A 131 11.16 -10.83 25.90
CA LEU A 131 12.00 -11.86 25.30
C LEU A 131 13.41 -11.34 25.00
N ARG A 132 13.54 -10.10 24.52
CA ARG A 132 14.85 -9.46 24.28
C ARG A 132 15.61 -9.30 25.59
N ASP A 133 14.96 -8.81 26.63
CA ASP A 133 15.56 -8.58 27.94
C ASP A 133 15.97 -9.90 28.61
N TYR A 134 15.18 -10.98 28.43
CA TYR A 134 15.58 -12.33 28.84
C TYR A 134 16.77 -12.84 28.05
N CYS A 135 16.81 -12.64 26.72
CA CYS A 135 17.95 -13.03 25.89
C CYS A 135 19.25 -12.29 26.26
N ALA A 136 19.16 -11.03 26.69
CA ALA A 136 20.30 -10.22 27.10
C ALA A 136 20.87 -10.61 28.47
N ASN A 137 20.01 -11.08 29.39
CA ASN A 137 20.39 -11.38 30.77
C ASN A 137 20.54 -12.88 31.06
N GLY A 138 19.99 -13.75 30.21
CA GLY A 138 20.01 -15.20 30.38
C GLY A 138 21.33 -15.84 29.95
N SER A 139 22.02 -16.50 30.88
CA SER A 139 23.25 -17.26 30.60
C SER A 139 23.04 -18.54 29.79
N ASP A 140 21.81 -19.03 29.75
CA ASP A 140 21.51 -20.41 29.31
C ASP A 140 21.21 -20.51 27.82
N LEU A 141 21.07 -19.38 27.13
CA LEU A 141 20.72 -19.33 25.72
C LEU A 141 21.96 -19.17 24.84
N LYS A 142 22.21 -20.17 23.99
CA LYS A 142 23.19 -20.08 22.91
C LYS A 142 22.84 -18.89 21.99
N HIS A 143 23.78 -17.96 21.83
CA HIS A 143 23.61 -16.70 21.10
C HIS A 143 22.61 -15.69 21.70
N GLY A 144 22.16 -15.84 22.95
CA GLY A 144 21.18 -14.93 23.57
C GLY A 144 21.55 -13.45 23.46
N ASN A 145 22.77 -13.10 23.88
CA ASN A 145 23.31 -11.73 23.77
C ASN A 145 23.36 -11.20 22.34
N ALA A 146 23.66 -12.06 21.36
CA ALA A 146 23.70 -11.65 19.96
C ALA A 146 22.28 -11.39 19.45
N VAL A 147 21.34 -12.29 19.73
CA VAL A 147 19.92 -12.15 19.38
C VAL A 147 19.31 -10.90 20.00
N ALA A 148 19.62 -10.60 21.27
CA ALA A 148 19.13 -9.38 21.93
C ALA A 148 19.60 -8.10 21.21
N ARG A 149 20.87 -8.04 20.78
CA ARG A 149 21.41 -6.93 19.99
C ARG A 149 20.77 -6.80 18.61
N GLU A 150 20.51 -7.93 17.95
CA GLU A 150 19.83 -7.94 16.66
C GLU A 150 18.36 -7.47 16.79
N LEU A 151 17.66 -7.88 17.85
CA LEU A 151 16.29 -7.41 18.12
C LEU A 151 16.23 -5.92 18.46
N GLU A 152 17.26 -5.34 19.07
CA GLU A 152 17.32 -3.90 19.35
C GLU A 152 17.31 -3.05 18.07
N LYS A 153 17.72 -3.61 16.92
CA LYS A 153 17.62 -2.94 15.62
C LYS A 153 16.16 -2.77 15.19
N ILE A 154 15.26 -3.64 15.65
CA ILE A 154 13.83 -3.58 15.40
C ILE A 154 13.18 -2.63 16.40
N GLN A 155 13.01 -1.37 15.99
CA GLN A 155 12.39 -0.35 16.83
C GLN A 155 10.87 -0.39 16.73
N LEU A 156 10.21 -0.29 17.88
CA LEU A 156 8.76 -0.16 17.99
C LEU A 156 8.37 1.30 18.09
N LEU A 157 7.24 1.67 17.47
CA LEU A 157 6.67 3.00 17.59
C LEU A 157 6.06 3.20 18.99
N PRO A 158 6.10 4.43 19.54
CA PRO A 158 5.45 4.75 20.81
C PRO A 158 3.93 4.58 20.72
N GLU A 159 3.25 4.34 21.85
CA GLU A 159 1.79 4.14 21.86
C GLU A 159 1.00 5.41 21.49
N ASN A 160 1.50 6.59 21.85
CA ASN A 160 0.92 7.88 21.51
C ASN A 160 2.04 8.86 21.18
N ALA A 161 1.85 9.64 20.11
CA ALA A 161 2.74 10.73 19.72
C ALA A 161 2.01 11.67 18.76
N SER A 162 2.60 12.83 18.49
CA SER A 162 2.17 13.71 17.41
C SER A 162 2.54 13.14 16.03
N LEU A 163 1.94 13.66 14.95
CA LEU A 163 2.26 13.22 13.59
C LEU A 163 3.74 13.44 13.25
N THR A 164 4.30 14.57 13.67
CA THR A 164 5.70 14.91 13.43
C THR A 164 6.65 13.93 14.11
N GLU A 165 6.36 13.54 15.35
CA GLU A 165 7.14 12.54 16.07
C GLU A 165 7.02 11.16 15.43
N PHE A 166 5.81 10.72 15.09
CA PHE A 166 5.62 9.44 14.39
C PHE A 166 6.36 9.38 13.06
N LEU A 167 6.35 10.47 12.28
CA LEU A 167 7.11 10.56 11.03
C LEU A 167 8.61 10.51 11.30
N ALA A 168 9.11 11.15 12.36
CA ALA A 168 10.52 11.09 12.74
C ALA A 168 10.95 9.67 13.13
N TYR A 169 10.17 8.97 13.96
CA TYR A 169 10.44 7.57 14.31
C TYR A 169 10.41 6.67 13.08
N THR A 170 9.38 6.82 12.23
CA THR A 170 9.21 6.02 11.01
C THR A 170 10.35 6.24 10.03
N ARG A 171 10.86 7.47 9.89
CA ARG A 171 12.05 7.78 9.09
C ARG A 171 13.28 7.00 9.57
N THR A 172 13.52 6.99 10.88
CA THR A 172 14.65 6.25 11.46
C THR A 172 14.52 4.75 11.22
N ILE A 173 13.32 4.20 11.37
CA ILE A 173 13.03 2.78 11.11
C ILE A 173 13.26 2.45 9.64
N PHE A 174 12.66 3.20 8.71
CA PHE A 174 12.77 2.93 7.28
C PHE A 174 14.21 3.08 6.77
N SER A 175 14.98 4.02 7.33
CA SER A 175 16.41 4.15 7.04
C SER A 175 17.18 2.86 7.39
N LYS A 176 16.93 2.28 8.57
CA LYS A 176 17.54 1.00 8.99
C LYS A 176 17.11 -0.18 8.12
N LEU A 177 15.84 -0.21 7.72
CA LEU A 177 15.29 -1.23 6.82
C LEU A 177 15.64 -1.01 5.33
N ARG A 178 16.31 0.11 5.01
CA ARG A 178 16.64 0.54 3.64
C ARG A 178 15.42 0.78 2.73
N TRP A 179 14.26 1.05 3.32
CA TRP A 179 13.00 1.35 2.62
C TRP A 179 12.92 2.81 2.18
N LYS A 180 13.85 3.21 1.30
CA LYS A 180 13.96 4.60 0.82
C LYS A 180 12.74 5.04 0.03
N GLU A 181 12.20 4.16 -0.81
CA GLU A 181 11.06 4.47 -1.67
C GLU A 181 9.78 4.68 -0.84
N HIS A 182 9.52 3.81 0.14
CA HIS A 182 8.43 3.98 1.11
C HIS A 182 8.53 5.30 1.87
N TRP A 183 9.74 5.73 2.28
CA TRP A 183 9.93 7.01 2.96
C TRP A 183 9.67 8.20 2.03
N ASN A 184 10.19 8.17 0.81
CA ASN A 184 10.03 9.27 -0.15
C ASN A 184 8.55 9.51 -0.47
N GLU A 185 7.77 8.44 -0.65
CA GLU A 185 6.35 8.55 -0.93
C GLU A 185 5.55 9.02 0.30
N LEU A 186 5.88 8.49 1.49
CA LEU A 186 5.30 8.95 2.75
C LEU A 186 5.55 10.45 2.96
N GLU A 187 6.78 10.92 2.78
CA GLU A 187 7.16 12.32 2.91
C GLU A 187 6.41 13.20 1.89
N ARG A 188 6.31 12.76 0.64
CA ARG A 188 5.58 13.48 -0.41
C ARG A 188 4.12 13.67 -0.03
N LEU A 189 3.47 12.63 0.48
CA LEU A 189 2.05 12.63 0.82
C LEU A 189 1.75 13.32 2.16
N SER A 190 2.69 13.31 3.12
CA SER A 190 2.48 13.88 4.46
C SER A 190 2.80 15.37 4.56
N ARG A 191 3.47 15.99 3.56
CA ARG A 191 3.92 17.40 3.57
C ARG A 191 2.88 18.41 4.04
N ASN A 192 1.61 18.25 3.65
CA ASN A 192 0.56 19.21 3.97
C ASN A 192 -0.18 18.92 5.30
N TRP A 193 0.18 17.83 5.98
CA TRP A 193 -0.55 17.31 7.15
C TRP A 193 0.17 17.60 8.46
N SER A 194 1.50 17.64 8.45
CA SER A 194 2.32 17.85 9.66
C SER A 194 1.95 19.13 10.41
N ASP A 195 1.63 20.21 9.70
CA ASP A 195 1.27 21.50 10.31
C ASP A 195 -0.20 21.59 10.75
N ARG A 196 -1.05 20.64 10.31
CA ARG A 196 -2.51 20.66 10.54
C ARG A 196 -2.95 19.78 11.71
N LEU A 197 -2.11 18.84 12.15
CA LEU A 197 -2.43 17.84 13.17
C LEU A 197 -1.44 17.93 14.32
N ALA A 198 -1.64 18.94 15.18
CA ALA A 198 -0.80 19.20 16.35
C ALA A 198 -1.22 18.40 17.61
N THR A 199 -2.20 17.50 17.49
CA THR A 199 -2.70 16.70 18.61
C THR A 199 -2.06 15.32 18.60
N ASP A 200 -1.82 14.75 19.78
CA ASP A 200 -1.38 13.37 19.92
C ASP A 200 -2.47 12.40 19.47
N PHE A 201 -2.08 11.34 18.78
CA PHE A 201 -2.98 10.25 18.44
C PHE A 201 -2.32 8.89 18.66
N SER A 202 -3.18 7.86 18.74
CA SER A 202 -2.71 6.51 19.02
C SER A 202 -1.89 5.93 17.87
N LYS A 203 -0.93 5.06 18.21
CA LYS A 203 -0.18 4.21 17.27
C LYS A 203 -1.11 3.44 16.33
N THR A 204 -2.25 2.97 16.83
CA THR A 204 -3.24 2.25 16.02
C THR A 204 -3.82 3.13 14.91
N SER A 205 -4.17 4.38 15.23
CA SER A 205 -4.65 5.35 14.23
C SER A 205 -3.56 5.69 13.21
N TYR A 206 -2.32 5.88 13.68
CA TYR A 206 -1.17 6.13 12.81
C TYR A 206 -0.94 4.99 11.83
N LEU A 207 -0.85 3.75 12.32
CA LEU A 207 -0.58 2.56 11.49
C LEU A 207 -1.72 2.28 10.50
N ARG A 208 -2.97 2.60 10.87
CA ARG A 208 -4.09 2.53 9.94
C ARG A 208 -3.94 3.56 8.82
N TRP A 209 -3.69 4.81 9.17
CA TRP A 209 -3.47 5.88 8.20
C TRP A 209 -2.30 5.54 7.25
N LEU A 210 -1.19 5.07 7.81
CA LEU A 210 0.00 4.69 7.06
C LEU A 210 -0.28 3.53 6.07
N ARG A 211 -1.06 2.54 6.49
CA ARG A 211 -1.52 1.45 5.63
C ARG A 211 -2.40 1.96 4.49
N GLU A 212 -3.35 2.84 4.79
CA GLU A 212 -4.23 3.41 3.76
C GLU A 212 -3.45 4.30 2.78
N LEU A 213 -2.40 4.95 3.25
CA LEU A 213 -1.57 5.86 2.45
C LEU A 213 -0.66 5.13 1.46
N LEU A 214 0.07 4.11 1.93
CA LEU A 214 1.06 3.38 1.12
C LEU A 214 0.51 2.07 0.54
N GLY A 215 -0.54 1.51 1.14
CA GLY A 215 -1.22 0.30 0.68
C GLY A 215 -2.48 0.56 -0.14
N ALA A 216 -2.69 1.80 -0.61
CA ALA A 216 -3.79 2.10 -1.51
C ALA A 216 -3.65 1.21 -2.77
N PRO A 217 -4.68 0.41 -3.10
CA PRO A 217 -4.58 -0.50 -4.23
C PRO A 217 -4.40 0.28 -5.52
N THR A 218 -3.40 -0.12 -6.31
CA THR A 218 -3.17 0.45 -7.63
C THR A 218 -4.04 -0.27 -8.65
N LEU A 219 -4.55 0.51 -9.60
CA LEU A 219 -5.32 0.00 -10.72
C LEU A 219 -4.33 -0.56 -11.76
N GLU A 220 -4.23 -1.89 -11.87
CA GLU A 220 -3.48 -2.56 -12.93
C GLU A 220 -4.40 -3.08 -14.04
N ARG A 221 -3.86 -3.08 -15.27
CA ARG A 221 -4.51 -3.60 -16.47
C ARG A 221 -3.82 -4.90 -16.89
N ASP A 222 -4.60 -5.94 -17.19
CA ASP A 222 -4.08 -7.12 -17.86
C ASP A 222 -3.72 -6.75 -19.31
N TYR A 223 -2.43 -6.56 -19.60
CA TYR A 223 -1.96 -6.59 -20.98
C TYR A 223 -1.96 -8.05 -21.44
N VAL A 224 -2.99 -8.47 -22.17
CA VAL A 224 -2.91 -9.70 -22.97
C VAL A 224 -1.84 -9.45 -24.04
N CYS A 225 -0.67 -10.01 -23.81
CA CYS A 225 0.51 -9.90 -24.66
C CYS A 225 0.25 -10.58 -26.01
N GLU A 226 -0.12 -9.81 -27.03
CA GLU A 226 0.05 -10.21 -28.42
C GLU A 226 1.45 -9.72 -28.87
N ARG A 227 2.30 -10.69 -29.22
CA ARG A 227 3.69 -10.44 -29.65
C ARG A 227 3.70 -9.50 -30.85
N ALA A 228 4.31 -8.33 -30.71
CA ALA A 228 5.32 -7.80 -31.64
C ALA A 228 5.90 -6.46 -31.16
N GLY A 229 7.22 -6.41 -30.99
CA GLY A 229 8.04 -5.25 -31.34
C GLY A 229 7.94 -3.98 -30.48
N SER A 230 8.94 -3.83 -29.60
CA SER A 230 9.64 -2.56 -29.34
C SER A 230 8.91 -1.40 -28.63
N THR A 231 9.24 -1.29 -27.34
CA THR A 231 9.81 -0.08 -26.70
C THR A 231 8.86 1.02 -26.17
N LEU A 232 9.18 1.42 -24.94
CA LEU A 232 8.94 2.67 -24.21
C LEU A 232 7.67 2.80 -23.35
N VAL A 233 7.90 2.56 -22.06
CA VAL A 233 7.17 3.07 -20.89
C VAL A 233 7.09 4.60 -20.96
N ALA A 234 5.89 5.16 -20.86
CA ALA A 234 5.66 6.55 -20.49
C ALA A 234 4.44 6.62 -19.57
N PHE A 235 4.70 6.86 -18.28
CA PHE A 235 3.74 7.47 -17.39
C PHE A 235 3.62 8.94 -17.81
N ASP A 236 2.47 9.34 -18.33
CA ASP A 236 2.14 10.75 -18.48
C ASP A 236 0.86 11.04 -17.71
N PHE A 237 1.04 11.70 -16.56
CA PHE A 237 -0.03 12.43 -15.90
C PHE A 237 -0.30 13.66 -16.75
N CYS A 238 -1.39 13.67 -17.52
CA CYS A 238 -1.85 14.89 -18.18
C CYS A 238 -2.15 15.97 -17.13
N ARG A 239 -1.19 16.89 -17.02
CA ARG A 239 -1.37 18.29 -16.63
C ARG A 239 -2.30 18.91 -17.68
N PHE A 240 -3.41 19.49 -17.26
CA PHE A 240 -4.09 20.49 -18.07
C PHE A 240 -3.70 21.86 -17.54
N GLU A 241 -3.25 22.72 -18.47
CA GLU A 241 -3.12 24.17 -18.29
C GLU A 241 -4.47 24.80 -17.93
#